data_AF-A0A949XW88-F1
#
_entry.id   AF-A0A949XW88-F1
#
_cell.length_a   1.000
_cell.length_b   1.000
_cell.length_c   1.000
_cell.angle_alpha   90.00
_cell.angle_beta   90.00
_cell.angle_gamma   90.00
#
_symmetry.space_group_name_H-M   'P 1'
#
loop_
_entity.id
_entity.type
_entity.pdbx_description
1 polymer ?
#
loop_
_entity_poly.entity_id
_entity_poly.type
_entity_poly.pdbx_seq_one_letter_code
_entity_poly.pdbx_strand_id
1 'polypeptide(L)' 'KDEQEHGEYRTKRVILEIYDALAEAIRTGQPYQTRLDPPPADLRVAHPPRGAVPPPTRTEIERGA' A
#
# COMPACT_ATOMS: atom_id res chain seq x y z
N LYS A 1 15.82 -3.73 14.92
CA LYS A 1 14.43 -3.75 15.43
C LYS A 1 13.98 -2.28 15.48
N ASP A 2 13.04 -1.87 14.64
CA ASP A 2 12.69 -0.45 14.35
C ASP A 2 12.43 0.46 15.55
N GLU A 3 12.19 -0.12 16.73
CA GLU A 3 12.02 0.58 18.01
C GLU A 3 13.29 1.32 18.48
N GLN A 4 14.48 0.77 18.22
CA GLN A 4 15.74 1.27 18.80
C GLN A 4 16.35 2.46 18.04
N GLU A 5 16.03 2.64 16.76
CA GLU A 5 16.58 3.75 15.95
C GLU A 5 15.67 4.98 15.87
N HIS A 6 14.39 4.87 16.24
CA HIS A 6 13.41 5.95 16.01
C HIS A 6 12.56 6.35 17.21
N GLY A 7 12.69 5.70 18.38
CA GLY A 7 12.00 6.09 19.62
C GLY A 7 10.47 5.91 19.61
N GLU A 8 9.87 5.76 18.43
CA GLU A 8 8.45 5.48 18.21
C GLU A 8 8.31 4.54 17.00
N TYR A 9 7.34 3.61 17.07
CA TYR A 9 6.91 2.87 15.88
C TYR A 9 6.41 3.87 14.84
N ARG A 10 7.16 4.03 13.73
CA ARG A 10 6.78 4.87 12.58
C ARG A 10 5.31 4.69 12.17
N THR A 11 4.78 3.48 12.31
CA THR A 11 3.40 3.14 11.98
C THR A 11 2.36 3.75 12.93
N LYS A 12 2.63 3.84 14.24
CA LYS A 12 1.63 4.30 15.21
C LYS A 12 1.26 5.77 15.02
N ARG A 13 2.25 6.65 14.83
CA ARG A 13 2.02 8.08 14.61
C ARG A 13 1.27 8.34 13.29
N VAL A 14 1.72 7.69 12.22
CA VAL A 14 1.10 7.80 10.89
C VAL A 14 -0.36 7.31 10.89
N ILE A 15 -0.66 6.23 11.63
CA ILE A 15 -2.03 5.73 11.77
C ILE A 15 -2.94 6.76 12.43
N LEU A 16 -2.49 7.39 13.53
CA LEU A 16 -3.29 8.39 14.25
C LEU A 16 -3.51 9.66 13.40
N GLU A 17 -2.49 10.14 12.71
CA GLU A 17 -2.61 11.28 11.77
C GLU A 17 -3.65 11.03 10.66
N ILE A 18 -3.74 9.79 10.17
CA ILE A 18 -4.76 9.40 9.17
C ILE A 18 -6.16 9.45 9.77
N TYR A 19 -6.35 9.00 11.00
CA TYR A 19 -7.66 9.09 11.68
C TYR A 19 -8.09 10.53 11.93
N ASP A 20 -7.17 11.42 12.27
CA ASP A 20 -7.47 12.85 12.45
C ASP A 20 -7.92 13.49 11.13
N ALA A 21 -7.23 13.17 10.02
CA ALA A 21 -7.59 13.66 8.69
C ALA A 21 -8.93 13.10 8.19
N LEU A 22 -9.26 11.84 8.52
CA LEU A 22 -10.59 11.26 8.28
C LEU A 22 -11.68 11.98 9.08
N ALA A 23 -11.42 12.30 10.35
CA ALA A 23 -12.35 13.03 11.18
C ALA A 23 -12.61 14.45 10.63
N GLU A 24 -11.58 15.11 10.10
CA GLU A 24 -11.71 16.43 9.46
C GLU A 24 -12.52 16.37 8.16
N ALA A 25 -12.28 15.36 7.31
CA ALA A 25 -13.06 15.13 6.09
C ALA A 25 -14.56 14.96 6.41
N ILE A 26 -14.88 14.18 7.46
CA ILE A 26 -16.26 14.00 7.93
C ILE A 26 -16.86 15.33 8.41
N ARG A 27 -16.12 16.12 9.21
CA ARG A 27 -16.61 17.42 9.74
C ARG A 27 -16.84 18.45 8.64
N THR A 28 -15.98 18.50 7.63
CA THR A 28 -16.01 19.49 6.56
C THR A 28 -16.89 19.07 5.38
N GLY A 29 -17.29 17.80 5.34
CA GLY A 29 -18.02 17.20 4.22
C GLY A 29 -17.17 17.04 2.95
N GLN A 30 -15.86 17.25 3.04
CA GLN A 30 -14.93 17.04 1.92
C GLN A 30 -14.54 15.56 1.83
N PRO A 31 -14.39 15.01 0.62
CA PRO A 31 -13.91 13.64 0.46
C PRO A 31 -12.49 13.51 1.01
N TYR A 32 -12.25 12.44 1.78
CA TYR A 32 -10.92 12.15 2.31
C TYR A 32 -9.96 11.79 1.17
N GLN A 33 -8.81 12.47 1.13
CA GLN A 33 -7.80 12.22 0.11
C GLN A 33 -6.67 11.35 0.66
N THR A 34 -6.48 10.19 0.04
CA THR A 34 -5.41 9.26 0.41
C THR A 34 -4.03 9.86 0.15
N ARG A 35 -3.11 9.68 1.10
CA ARG A 35 -1.70 10.07 0.95
C ARG A 35 -0.87 9.02 0.19
N LEU A 36 -1.48 7.92 -0.24
CA LEU A 36 -0.79 6.87 -0.98
C LEU A 36 -0.53 7.36 -2.42
N ASP A 37 0.74 7.51 -2.79
CA ASP A 37 1.18 7.64 -4.18
C ASP A 37 2.00 6.38 -4.52
N PRO A 38 1.58 5.59 -5.52
CA PRO A 38 0.39 5.74 -6.35
C PRO A 38 -0.95 5.55 -5.61
N PRO A 39 -2.05 6.19 -6.05
CA PRO A 39 -3.38 5.93 -5.50
C PRO A 39 -3.77 4.44 -5.61
N PRO A 40 -4.69 3.97 -4.76
CA PRO A 40 -5.21 2.62 -4.88
C PRO A 40 -5.80 2.43 -6.29
N ALA A 41 -5.44 1.30 -6.92
CA ALA A 41 -5.79 0.97 -8.31
C ALA A 41 -5.13 1.82 -9.42
N ASP A 42 -4.04 2.55 -9.14
CA ASP A 42 -3.23 3.17 -10.18
C ASP A 42 -2.64 2.11 -11.14
N LEU A 43 -2.74 2.37 -12.45
CA LEU A 43 -2.26 1.48 -13.51
C LEU A 43 -0.75 1.19 -13.42
N ARG A 44 0.05 2.11 -12.85
CA ARG A 44 1.50 1.94 -12.66
C ARG A 44 1.86 0.77 -11.74
N VAL A 45 0.96 0.43 -10.82
CA VAL A 45 1.15 -0.65 -9.83
C VAL A 45 0.06 -1.72 -9.94
N ALA A 46 -0.82 -1.61 -10.92
CA ALA A 46 -1.81 -2.63 -11.19
C ALA A 46 -1.10 -3.94 -11.61
N HIS A 47 -1.60 -5.06 -11.08
CA HIS A 47 -1.19 -6.35 -11.61
C HIS A 47 -1.61 -6.46 -13.08
N PRO A 48 -0.83 -7.14 -13.91
CA PRO A 48 -1.23 -7.39 -15.29
C PRO A 48 -2.57 -8.12 -15.32
N PRO A 49 -3.39 -7.92 -16.38
CA PRO A 49 -4.67 -8.59 -16.48
C PRO A 49 -4.49 -10.10 -16.41
N ARG A 50 -5.45 -10.78 -15.80
CA ARG A 50 -5.41 -12.24 -15.63
C ARG A 50 -5.20 -12.90 -17.00
N GLY A 51 -4.09 -13.60 -17.18
CA GLY A 51 -3.71 -14.26 -18.43
C GLY A 51 -2.69 -13.51 -19.29
N ALA A 52 -2.31 -12.28 -18.95
CA ALA A 52 -1.20 -11.59 -19.62
C ALA A 52 0.17 -12.15 -19.25
N VAL A 53 0.29 -12.75 -18.05
CA VAL A 53 1.45 -13.54 -17.68
C VAL A 53 1.12 -15.01 -17.96
N PRO A 54 1.79 -15.67 -18.92
CA PRO A 54 1.62 -17.10 -19.13
C PRO A 54 2.04 -17.85 -17.86
N PRO A 55 1.40 -18.99 -17.54
CA PRO A 55 1.83 -19.79 -16.40
C PRO A 55 3.31 -20.18 -16.58
N PRO A 56 4.12 -20.18 -15.49
CA PRO A 56 5.51 -20.57 -15.59
C PRO A 56 5.59 -22.00 -16.13
N THR A 57 6.54 -22.25 -17.02
CA THR A 57 6.78 -23.58 -17.55
C THR A 57 7.37 -24.47 -16.46
N ARG A 58 7.13 -25.78 -16.54
CA ARG A 58 7.62 -26.76 -15.56
C ARG A 58 9.15 -26.66 -15.34
N THR A 59 9.89 -26.37 -16.42
CA THR A 59 11.35 -26.18 -16.42
C THR A 59 11.81 -24.90 -15.71
N GLU A 60 10.95 -23.89 -15.60
CA GLU A 60 11.23 -22.65 -14.85
C GLU A 60 10.98 -22.82 -13.36
N ILE A 61 10.00 -23.65 -12.98
CA ILE A 61 9.70 -23.98 -11.57
C ILE A 61 10.83 -24.82 -10.97
N GLU A 62 11.35 -25.80 -11.72
CA GLU A 62 12.41 -26.71 -11.26
C GLU A 62 13.81 -26.03 -11.12
N ARG A 63 14.02 -24.85 -11.71
CA ARG A 63 15.28 -24.07 -11.59
C ARG A 63 15.27 -23.02 -10.46
N GLY A 64 14.14 -22.82 -9.80
CA GLY A 64 13.98 -21.87 -8.69
C GLY A 64 14.04 -22.51 -7.29
N ALA A 65 14.38 -23.80 -7.19
CA ALA A 65 14.44 -24.57 -5.96
C ALA A 65 15.88 -24.99 -5.61
#